data_AF-S9TJ00-F1
#
_entry.id   AF-S9TJ00-F1
#
_cell.length_a   1.000
_cell.length_b   1.000
_cell.length_c   1.000
_cell.angle_alpha   90.00
_cell.angle_beta   90.00
_cell.angle_gamma   90.00
#
_symmetry.space_group_name_H-M   'P 1'
#
loop_
_entity.id
_entity.type
_entity.pdbx_description
1 polymer ?
#
loop_
_entity_poly.entity_id
_entity_poly.type
_entity_poly.pdbx_seq_one_letter_code
_entity_poly.pdbx_strand_id
1 'polypeptide(L)'
;MSFAPTKEKKHPHLVEVEIPRGRLIADAYASDDYLLNQLAGVNDTPEEEELPLRKWLLKQAHDTAIKQPKLEKVGPFKPKADKSSKMEFLFILTE
;
A
#
# COMPACT_ATOMS: atom_id res chain seq x y z
N MET A 1 -13.92 -24.87 29.41
CA MET A 1 -13.66 -24.57 27.99
C MET A 1 -13.68 -23.06 27.84
N SER A 2 -12.51 -22.43 27.79
CA SER A 2 -12.41 -20.97 27.68
C SER A 2 -11.96 -20.64 26.27
N PHE A 3 -12.88 -20.16 25.44
CA PHE A 3 -12.55 -19.59 24.14
C PHE A 3 -11.80 -18.27 24.39
N ALA A 4 -10.52 -18.26 24.02
CA ALA A 4 -9.77 -17.01 23.97
C ALA A 4 -10.42 -16.10 22.91
N PRO A 5 -10.69 -14.82 23.22
CA PRO A 5 -11.01 -13.87 22.17
C PRO A 5 -9.76 -13.74 21.30
N THR A 6 -9.84 -14.21 20.05
CA THR A 6 -8.87 -13.87 19.00
C THR A 6 -8.79 -12.36 18.97
N LYS A 7 -7.70 -11.81 19.53
CA LYS A 7 -7.39 -10.39 19.40
C LYS A 7 -7.24 -10.11 17.92
N GLU A 8 -8.31 -9.61 17.27
CA GLU A 8 -8.16 -8.79 16.09
C GLU A 8 -7.19 -7.69 16.49
N LYS A 9 -5.94 -7.79 16.02
CA LYS A 9 -5.03 -6.68 16.05
C LYS A 9 -5.65 -5.65 15.11
N LYS A 10 -6.53 -4.78 15.63
CA LYS A 10 -6.83 -3.51 14.99
C LYS A 10 -5.48 -2.82 14.87
N HIS A 11 -4.87 -2.87 13.69
CA HIS A 11 -3.73 -2.03 13.35
C HIS A 11 -4.31 -0.61 13.26
N PRO A 12 -4.20 0.22 14.31
CA PRO A 12 -4.95 1.49 14.38
C PRO A 12 -4.41 2.54 13.40
N HIS A 13 -3.44 2.15 12.57
CA HIS A 13 -2.73 2.97 11.61
C HIS A 13 -2.60 2.25 10.26
N LEU A 14 -3.36 1.17 10.03
CA LEU A 14 -3.41 0.52 8.72
C LEU A 14 -4.36 1.28 7.81
N VAL A 15 -3.84 1.75 6.69
CA VAL A 15 -4.58 2.38 5.61
C VAL A 15 -4.78 1.34 4.53
N GLU A 16 -6.03 0.96 4.32
CA GLU A 16 -6.41 0.08 3.21
C GLU A 16 -6.70 0.94 1.97
N VAL A 17 -6.10 0.57 0.85
CA VAL A 17 -6.20 1.30 -0.42
C VAL A 17 -6.64 0.32 -1.49
N GLU A 18 -7.80 0.56 -2.10
CA GLU A 18 -8.30 -0.28 -3.18
C GLU A 18 -7.74 0.22 -4.52
N ILE A 19 -7.08 -0.67 -5.26
CA ILE A 19 -6.51 -0.34 -6.56
C ILE A 19 -6.73 -1.45 -7.59
N PRO A 20 -7.08 -1.09 -8.84
CA PRO A 20 -7.24 -2.06 -9.92
C PRO A 20 -5.92 -2.74 -10.23
N ARG A 21 -5.91 -4.07 -10.14
CA ARG A 21 -4.72 -4.88 -10.42
C ARG A 21 -4.17 -4.62 -11.81
N GLY A 22 -5.06 -4.56 -12.81
CA GLY A 22 -4.68 -4.34 -14.21
C GLY A 22 -3.93 -3.03 -14.44
N ARG A 23 -4.28 -1.98 -13.69
CA ARG A 23 -3.57 -0.68 -13.74
C ARG A 23 -2.27 -0.71 -12.95
N LEU A 24 -2.28 -1.35 -11.80
CA LEU A 24 -1.10 -1.45 -10.95
C LEU A 24 0.05 -2.18 -11.65
N ILE A 25 -0.22 -3.24 -12.41
CA ILE A 25 0.82 -4.02 -13.11
C ILE A 25 1.22 -3.44 -14.48
N ALA A 26 0.54 -2.41 -14.96
CA ALA A 26 0.87 -1.77 -16.24
C ALA A 26 2.15 -0.94 -16.13
N ASP A 27 2.89 -0.77 -17.23
CA ASP A 27 4.15 0.00 -17.24
C ASP A 27 3.96 1.48 -16.82
N ALA A 28 2.76 2.04 -17.05
CA ALA A 28 2.44 3.43 -16.73
C ALA A 28 1.98 3.65 -15.28
N TYR A 29 2.00 2.64 -14.40
CA TYR A 29 1.43 2.70 -13.04
C TYR A 29 1.92 3.91 -12.22
N ALA A 30 3.19 4.30 -12.36
CA ALA A 30 3.79 5.39 -11.59
C ALA A 30 3.32 6.79 -12.01
N SER A 31 2.69 6.90 -13.19
CA SER A 31 2.12 8.14 -13.74
C SER A 31 0.60 8.05 -13.91
N ASP A 32 -0.04 6.97 -13.45
CA ASP A 32 -1.48 6.82 -13.52
C ASP A 32 -2.14 7.71 -12.47
N ASP A 33 -2.81 8.77 -12.93
CA ASP A 33 -3.50 9.73 -12.08
C ASP A 33 -4.55 9.06 -11.18
N TYR A 34 -5.21 8.00 -11.64
CA TYR A 34 -6.18 7.27 -10.82
C TYR A 34 -5.49 6.59 -9.64
N LEU A 35 -4.37 5.89 -9.87
CA LEU A 35 -3.61 5.24 -8.81
C LEU A 35 -3.04 6.25 -7.81
N LEU A 36 -2.55 7.39 -8.30
CA LEU A 36 -2.05 8.48 -7.46
C LEU A 36 -3.18 9.15 -6.65
N ASN A 37 -4.37 9.26 -7.22
CA ASN A 37 -5.55 9.83 -6.55
C ASN A 37 -6.11 8.92 -5.45
N GLN A 38 -5.97 7.59 -5.56
CA GLN A 38 -6.29 6.68 -4.45
C GLN A 38 -5.41 6.93 -3.22
N LEU A 39 -4.23 7.55 -3.43
CA LEU A 39 -3.31 7.96 -2.40
C LEU A 39 -3.36 9.46 -2.11
N ALA A 40 -4.41 10.20 -2.53
CA ALA A 40 -4.48 11.65 -2.36
C ALA A 40 -4.42 12.13 -0.88
N GLY A 41 -4.74 11.24 0.08
CA GLY A 41 -4.60 11.50 1.51
C GLY A 41 -3.18 11.28 2.06
N VAL A 42 -2.24 10.80 1.24
CA VAL A 42 -0.85 10.55 1.61
C VAL A 42 0.01 11.69 1.10
N ASN A 43 0.68 12.39 2.00
CA ASN A 43 1.62 13.43 1.61
C ASN A 43 2.83 12.81 0.90
N ASP A 44 3.38 13.52 -0.09
CA ASP A 44 4.59 13.10 -0.80
C ASP A 44 5.85 13.17 0.08
N THR A 45 5.76 13.87 1.21
CA THR A 45 6.82 14.06 2.19
C THR A 45 6.54 13.30 3.49
N PRO A 46 7.55 12.64 4.08
CA PRO A 46 8.93 12.56 3.62
C PRO A 46 9.10 11.64 2.40
N GLU A 47 10.10 11.94 1.57
CA GLU A 47 10.48 11.09 0.44
C GLU A 47 11.11 9.78 0.93
N GLU A 48 10.91 8.71 0.16
CA GLU A 48 11.43 7.37 0.40
C GLU A 48 12.22 6.90 -0.83
N GLU A 49 13.48 6.52 -0.64
CA GLU A 49 14.34 6.07 -1.75
C GLU A 49 14.37 7.09 -2.92
N GLU A 50 14.46 8.39 -2.61
CA GLU A 50 14.44 9.50 -3.60
C GLU A 50 13.14 9.59 -4.42
N LEU A 51 12.06 8.96 -3.94
CA LEU A 51 10.73 9.03 -4.54
C LEU A 51 9.73 9.69 -3.58
N PRO A 52 8.76 10.44 -4.12
CA PRO A 52 7.57 10.82 -3.37
C PRO A 52 6.92 9.60 -2.73
N LEU A 53 6.48 9.71 -1.47
CA LEU A 53 5.95 8.57 -0.72
C LEU A 53 4.86 7.79 -1.48
N ARG A 54 3.96 8.50 -2.18
CA ARG A 54 2.91 7.89 -3.00
C ARG A 54 3.48 7.02 -4.12
N LYS A 55 4.50 7.51 -4.82
CA LYS A 55 5.17 6.76 -5.91
C LYS A 55 5.96 5.59 -5.37
N TRP A 56 6.63 5.74 -4.23
CA TRP A 56 7.32 4.65 -3.57
C TRP A 56 6.34 3.53 -3.18
N LEU A 57 5.20 3.87 -2.58
CA LEU A 57 4.16 2.90 -2.23
C LEU A 57 3.63 2.15 -3.46
N LEU A 58 3.34 2.86 -4.55
CA LEU A 58 2.90 2.24 -5.81
C LEU A 58 3.98 1.32 -6.39
N LYS A 59 5.25 1.70 -6.34
CA LYS A 59 6.38 0.86 -6.79
C LYS A 59 6.45 -0.43 -5.98
N GLN A 60 6.38 -0.35 -4.65
CA GLN A 60 6.38 -1.54 -3.79
C GLN A 60 5.19 -2.47 -4.05
N ALA A 61 4.00 -1.88 -4.24
CA ALA A 61 2.79 -2.61 -4.58
C ALA A 61 2.91 -3.28 -5.96
N HIS A 62 3.42 -2.57 -6.97
CA HIS A 62 3.66 -3.07 -8.32
C HIS A 62 4.65 -4.24 -8.32
N ASP A 63 5.83 -4.06 -7.71
CA ASP A 63 6.86 -5.10 -7.63
C ASP A 63 6.32 -6.36 -6.93
N THR A 64 5.51 -6.18 -5.88
CA THR A 64 4.89 -7.28 -5.15
C THR A 64 3.79 -7.95 -5.98
N ALA A 65 2.94 -7.18 -6.66
CA ALA A 65 1.85 -7.68 -7.49
C ALA A 65 2.36 -8.43 -8.73
N ILE A 66 3.51 -8.04 -9.30
CA ILE A 66 4.19 -8.77 -10.38
C ILE A 66 4.78 -10.07 -9.85
N LYS A 67 5.50 -10.04 -8.72
CA LYS A 67 6.11 -11.24 -8.13
C LYS A 67 5.08 -12.25 -7.66
N GLN A 68 3.93 -11.79 -7.16
CA GLN A 68 2.88 -12.63 -6.59
C GLN A 68 1.52 -12.30 -7.23
N PRO A 69 1.25 -12.85 -8.43
CA PRO A 69 0.09 -12.42 -9.20
C PRO A 69 -1.26 -12.94 -8.71
N LYS A 70 -1.25 -13.87 -7.75
CA LYS A 70 -2.46 -14.46 -7.17
C LYS A 70 -2.88 -13.81 -5.85
N LEU A 71 -2.13 -12.80 -5.39
CA LEU A 71 -2.50 -12.09 -4.17
C LEU A 71 -3.67 -11.16 -4.44
N GLU A 72 -4.68 -11.23 -3.57
CA GLU A 72 -5.78 -10.28 -3.51
C GLU A 72 -5.38 -9.00 -2.76
N LYS A 73 -4.31 -9.06 -1.96
CA LYS A 73 -3.80 -7.93 -1.19
C LYS A 73 -2.27 -7.90 -1.22
N VAL A 74 -1.68 -6.72 -1.41
CA VAL A 74 -0.23 -6.51 -1.40
C VAL A 74 0.16 -5.51 -0.30
N GLY A 75 1.15 -5.88 0.50
CA GLY A 75 1.55 -5.16 1.71
C GLY A 75 1.40 -6.04 2.97
N PRO A 76 1.34 -5.44 4.18
CA PRO A 76 1.40 -4.01 4.47
C PRO A 76 2.79 -3.40 4.20
N PHE A 77 2.83 -2.23 3.56
CA PHE A 77 4.03 -1.44 3.35
C PHE A 77 4.16 -0.37 4.43
N LYS A 78 5.30 -0.33 5.10
CA LYS A 78 5.58 0.66 6.12
C LYS A 78 6.65 1.64 5.63
N PRO A 79 6.33 2.95 5.54
CA PRO A 79 7.35 3.96 5.30
C PRO A 79 8.41 3.93 6.41
N LYS A 80 9.69 3.94 6.04
CA LYS A 80 10.87 4.00 6.90
C LYS A 80 11.32 5.44 7.19
N ALA A 81 11.02 6.38 6.32
CA ALA A 81 11.42 7.78 6.36
C ALA A 81 10.73 8.52 7.52
N ASP A 82 9.48 8.17 7.84
CA ASP A 82 8.80 8.64 9.05
C ASP A 82 8.82 7.56 10.14
N LYS A 83 9.83 7.62 11.01
CA LYS A 83 9.98 6.71 12.16
C LYS A 83 8.94 6.95 13.26
N SER A 84 8.28 8.11 13.26
CA SER A 84 7.22 8.47 14.20
C SER A 84 5.86 7.97 13.73
N SER A 85 5.67 7.88 12.41
CA SER A 85 4.45 7.34 11.84
C SER A 85 4.40 5.82 12.00
N LYS A 86 3.35 5.36 12.69
CA LYS A 86 3.00 3.94 12.77
C LYS A 86 2.13 3.50 11.58
N MET A 87 2.00 4.34 10.55
CA MET A 87 1.15 4.07 9.40
C MET A 87 1.70 2.92 8.56
N GLU A 88 0.80 2.02 8.19
CA GLU A 88 1.04 0.89 7.33
C GLU A 88 0.02 0.97 6.18
N PHE A 89 0.44 0.65 4.96
CA PHE A 89 -0.40 0.73 3.77
C PHE A 89 -0.65 -0.66 3.21
N LEU A 90 -1.89 -1.09 3.16
CA LEU A 90 -2.30 -2.34 2.56
C LEU A 90 -3.09 -2.05 1.28
N PHE A 91 -2.60 -2.55 0.16
CA PHE A 91 -3.29 -2.38 -1.10
C PHE A 91 -4.16 -3.60 -1.38
N ILE A 92 -5.45 -3.39 -1.53
CA ILE A 92 -6.43 -4.40 -1.91
C ILE A 92 -6.55 -4.34 -3.43
N LEU A 93 -6.19 -5.44 -4.09
CA LEU A 93 -6.20 -5.54 -5.53
C LEU A 93 -7.60 -5.90 -5.99
N THR A 94 -8.23 -5.00 -6.74
CA THR A 94 -9.52 -5.25 -7.41
C THR A 94 -9.30 -5.75 -8.83
N GLU A 95 -10.30 -6.44 -9.40
CA GLU A 95 -10.27 -6.95 -10.77
C GLU A 95 -10.14 -5.83 -11.82
#